data_AF-A0A520JA49-F1
#
_entry.id   AF-A0A520JA49-F1
#
_cell.length_a   1.000
_cell.length_b   1.000
_cell.length_c   1.000
_cell.angle_alpha   90.00
_cell.angle_beta   90.00
_cell.angle_gamma   90.00
#
_symmetry.space_group_name_H-M   'P 1'
#
loop_
_entity.id
_entity.type
_entity.pdbx_description
1 polymer ?
#
loop_
_entity_poly.entity_id
_entity_poly.type
_entity_poly.pdbx_seq_one_letter_code
_entity_poly.pdbx_strand_id
1 'polypeptide(L)'
;LIELDWATSGYAYVAVAPLLAVTYVVMMCVLTVAAKRLILGRVAPAVYALNSGFYVRYWFVQQINDLALRLLHPIFATLYVVPWYRALGVKVGRRAEISTASAIVPDLVEIGEESFIADSVIFGAARIGHGTIELAHTKIGRRSFIGNSALLPSGTQIGDEVLVGVLSKPPSDPALATEAGSTWFGSPAIKLPVRQVNTMFDEGARFNPSRALIATRLSIEAVRTTLSLTAFLVFFSLLLSVVGDLDDLDNGALVVAATFPFLYVGFCLAGGIFVLALKWLVVGRYKVTTAPLWSTFVWRTELVTATYENLAVANLLEPLRGTPWIALYLRLMGARIGKRCYIDTTDLTEHDLVDIGDDVALNDFAGLQTHLFEDRVMKVGAIRVGDRATIGSLAIVLYDAEIGADAQLGDLSVVMKGETLPDGTSWDGSPARIAVAT
;
A
#
# COMPACT_ATOMS: atom_id res chain seq x y z
N LEU A 1 12.22 18.80 38.81
CA LEU A 1 10.82 18.46 38.52
C LEU A 1 10.38 19.50 37.51
N ILE A 2 10.39 19.16 36.22
CA ILE A 2 10.10 20.12 35.14
C ILE A 2 8.58 20.33 35.18
N GLU A 3 8.15 21.51 35.66
CA GLU A 3 6.74 21.92 35.57
C GLU A 3 6.44 22.19 34.10
N LEU A 4 5.62 21.33 33.49
CA LEU A 4 5.05 21.54 32.18
C LEU A 4 3.97 22.64 32.30
N ASP A 5 4.37 23.90 32.19
CA ASP A 5 3.45 25.03 32.06
C ASP A 5 2.88 25.07 30.64
N TRP A 6 1.61 24.68 30.50
CA TRP A 6 0.89 24.64 29.23
C TRP A 6 0.54 26.04 28.70
N ALA A 7 0.66 27.09 29.52
CA ALA A 7 0.21 28.44 29.20
C ALA A 7 1.30 29.36 28.63
N THR A 8 2.58 28.99 28.75
CA THR A 8 3.71 29.83 28.33
C THR A 8 4.51 29.17 27.19
N SER A 9 4.13 29.47 25.94
CA SER A 9 5.00 29.51 24.75
C SER A 9 5.77 28.26 24.27
N GLY A 10 5.73 27.12 24.96
CA GLY A 10 6.58 25.97 24.64
C GLY A 10 6.01 24.98 23.62
N TYR A 11 4.69 24.74 23.59
CA TYR A 11 4.10 23.59 22.86
C TYR A 11 2.90 23.92 21.97
N ALA A 12 2.64 25.21 21.70
CA ALA A 12 1.54 25.62 20.83
C ALA A 12 1.62 24.96 19.44
N TYR A 13 2.83 24.63 18.96
CA TYR A 13 3.04 23.90 17.71
C TYR A 13 2.40 22.49 17.71
N VAL A 14 2.28 21.82 18.86
CA VAL A 14 1.64 20.50 18.98
C VAL A 14 0.14 20.62 18.66
N ALA A 15 -0.51 21.66 19.16
CA ALA A 15 -1.92 21.93 18.89
C ALA A 15 -2.17 22.33 17.43
N VAL A 16 -1.18 22.91 16.76
CA VAL A 16 -1.26 23.33 15.35
C VAL A 16 -0.83 22.21 14.38
N ALA A 17 -0.18 21.14 14.86
CA ALA A 17 0.32 20.04 14.02
C ALA A 17 -0.75 19.41 13.09
N PRO A 18 -2.01 19.19 13.50
CA PRO A 18 -3.04 18.70 12.58
C PRO A 18 -3.31 19.67 11.42
N LEU A 19 -3.31 20.98 11.69
CA LEU A 19 -3.51 22.00 10.66
C LEU A 19 -2.32 22.05 9.68
N LEU A 20 -1.09 21.89 10.19
CA LEU A 20 0.10 21.78 9.36
C LEU A 20 0.05 20.53 8.47
N ALA A 21 -0.38 19.39 9.01
CA ALA A 21 -0.53 18.16 8.25
C ALA A 21 -1.56 18.31 7.10
N VAL A 22 -2.72 18.91 7.38
CA VAL A 22 -3.73 19.24 6.34
C VAL A 22 -3.13 20.17 5.29
N THR A 23 -2.47 21.24 5.71
CA THR A 23 -1.88 22.23 4.81
C THR A 23 -0.83 21.59 3.91
N TYR A 24 0.02 20.73 4.46
CA TYR A 24 1.03 19.97 3.74
C TYR A 24 0.41 19.07 2.66
N VAL A 25 -0.61 18.28 3.03
CA VAL A 25 -1.31 17.39 2.10
C VAL A 25 -1.92 18.19 0.93
N VAL A 26 -2.63 19.27 1.24
CA VAL A 26 -3.24 20.12 0.21
C VAL A 26 -2.17 20.76 -0.68
N MET A 27 -1.10 21.28 -0.09
CA MET A 27 0.00 21.91 -0.83
C MET A 27 0.66 20.93 -1.79
N MET A 28 0.98 19.72 -1.33
CA MET A 28 1.59 18.68 -2.17
C MET A 28 0.65 18.24 -3.32
N CYS A 29 -0.65 18.10 -3.06
CA CYS A 29 -1.65 17.85 -4.10
C CYS A 29 -1.69 18.98 -5.14
N VAL A 30 -1.61 20.25 -4.72
CA VAL A 30 -1.60 21.40 -5.63
C VAL A 30 -0.30 21.48 -6.42
N LEU A 31 0.85 21.27 -5.77
CA LEU A 31 2.17 21.32 -6.40
C LEU A 31 2.34 20.24 -7.46
N THR A 32 1.86 19.02 -7.21
CA THR A 32 1.90 17.92 -8.19
C THR A 32 1.04 18.21 -9.41
N VAL A 33 -0.17 18.74 -9.20
CA VAL A 33 -1.05 19.19 -10.30
C VAL A 33 -0.40 20.34 -11.08
N ALA A 34 0.18 21.32 -10.38
CA ALA A 34 0.86 22.44 -11.01
C ALA A 34 2.07 21.98 -11.82
N ALA A 35 2.92 21.11 -11.28
CA ALA A 35 4.07 20.53 -11.97
C ALA A 35 3.62 19.81 -13.25
N LYS A 36 2.59 18.96 -13.16
CA LYS A 36 2.02 18.29 -14.33
C LYS A 36 1.53 19.29 -15.37
N ARG A 37 0.75 20.30 -14.98
CA ARG A 37 0.09 21.23 -15.91
C ARG A 37 1.04 22.24 -16.53
N LEU A 38 2.01 22.75 -15.77
CA LEU A 38 2.92 23.82 -16.18
C LEU A 38 4.19 23.30 -16.86
N ILE A 39 4.71 22.15 -16.43
CA ILE A 39 5.98 21.61 -16.93
C ILE A 39 5.74 20.60 -18.06
N LEU A 40 4.91 19.57 -17.81
CA LEU A 40 4.65 18.51 -18.79
C LEU A 40 3.54 18.89 -19.79
N GLY A 41 2.48 19.53 -19.33
CA GLY A 41 1.34 19.93 -20.15
C GLY A 41 0.38 18.77 -20.43
N ARG A 42 -0.14 18.70 -21.66
CA ARG A 42 -0.97 17.58 -22.13
C ARG A 42 -0.10 16.56 -22.84
N VAL A 43 -0.22 15.30 -22.45
CA VAL A 43 0.47 14.17 -23.07
C VAL A 43 -0.45 13.50 -24.09
N ALA A 44 0.09 13.17 -25.26
CA ALA A 44 -0.61 12.43 -26.31
C ALA A 44 -0.03 11.02 -26.47
N PRO A 45 -0.81 10.04 -26.97
CA PRO A 45 -0.29 8.75 -27.36
C PRO A 45 0.71 8.91 -28.50
N ALA A 46 1.96 8.52 -28.29
CA ALA A 46 3.02 8.57 -29.30
C ALA A 46 4.27 7.83 -28.81
N VAL A 47 5.20 7.65 -29.74
CA VAL A 47 6.58 7.24 -29.47
C VAL A 47 7.44 8.50 -29.44
N TYR A 48 8.13 8.73 -28.32
CA TYR A 48 9.04 9.86 -28.14
C TYR A 48 10.48 9.36 -27.98
N ALA A 49 11.46 10.13 -28.47
CA ALA A 49 12.87 9.83 -28.24
C ALA A 49 13.27 10.15 -26.79
N LEU A 50 14.13 9.33 -26.18
CA LEU A 50 14.61 9.54 -24.81
C LEU A 50 15.51 10.78 -24.68
N ASN A 51 16.18 11.20 -25.75
CA ASN A 51 16.98 12.43 -25.78
C ASN A 51 16.16 13.69 -26.10
N SER A 52 14.82 13.58 -26.13
CA SER A 52 13.95 14.73 -26.43
C SER A 52 13.68 15.59 -25.19
N GLY A 53 13.44 16.88 -25.40
CA GLY A 53 12.97 17.77 -24.33
C GLY A 53 11.59 17.39 -23.79
N PHE A 54 10.80 16.58 -24.51
CA PHE A 54 9.61 15.95 -23.96
C PHE A 54 9.96 14.95 -22.85
N TYR A 55 10.87 14.02 -23.12
CA TYR A 55 11.23 12.99 -22.14
C TYR A 55 11.82 13.59 -20.86
N VAL A 56 12.65 14.63 -20.95
CA VAL A 56 13.20 15.31 -19.77
C VAL A 56 12.09 15.88 -18.89
N ARG A 57 11.09 16.57 -19.48
CA ARG A 57 9.93 17.11 -18.75
C ARG A 57 9.06 15.99 -18.17
N TYR A 58 8.84 14.92 -18.94
CA TYR A 58 8.09 13.75 -18.51
C TYR A 58 8.76 13.07 -17.32
N TRP A 59 10.04 12.76 -17.41
CA TRP A 59 10.84 12.17 -16.34
C TRP A 59 10.81 13.05 -15.09
N PHE A 60 11.03 14.36 -15.23
CA PHE A 60 11.01 15.28 -14.10
C PHE A 60 9.66 15.29 -13.37
N VAL A 61 8.55 15.39 -14.11
CA VAL A 61 7.20 15.34 -13.52
C VAL A 61 6.90 13.95 -12.94
N GLN A 62 7.41 12.88 -13.54
CA GLN A 62 7.27 11.53 -12.99
C GLN A 62 7.99 11.41 -11.64
N GLN A 63 9.20 11.95 -11.49
CA GLN A 63 9.90 11.97 -10.20
C GLN A 63 9.11 12.74 -9.12
N ILE A 64 8.49 13.86 -9.48
CA ILE A 64 7.61 14.61 -8.57
C ILE A 64 6.40 13.77 -8.17
N ASN A 65 5.75 13.10 -9.13
CA ASN A 65 4.59 12.24 -8.84
C ASN A 65 4.97 11.03 -7.98
N ASP A 66 6.11 10.39 -8.24
CA ASP A 66 6.61 9.25 -7.46
C ASP A 66 6.94 9.68 -6.03
N LEU A 67 7.54 10.86 -5.84
CA LEU A 67 7.77 11.44 -4.52
C LEU A 67 6.45 11.76 -3.80
N ALA A 68 5.46 12.31 -4.52
CA ALA A 68 4.15 12.59 -3.97
C ALA A 68 3.37 11.33 -3.60
N LEU A 69 3.46 10.26 -4.40
CA LEU A 69 2.91 8.94 -4.09
C LEU A 69 3.44 8.44 -2.73
N ARG A 70 4.75 8.60 -2.47
CA ARG A 70 5.35 8.22 -1.18
C ARG A 70 4.90 9.12 -0.03
N LEU A 71 4.90 10.44 -0.21
CA LEU A 71 4.62 11.40 0.86
C LEU A 71 3.13 11.57 1.17
N LEU A 72 2.27 11.30 0.19
CA LEU A 72 0.81 11.37 0.31
C LEU A 72 0.19 9.98 0.40
N HIS A 73 0.97 8.94 0.72
CA HIS A 73 0.46 7.57 0.76
C HIS A 73 -0.88 7.40 1.52
N PRO A 74 -1.11 8.09 2.65
CA PRO A 74 -2.39 8.01 3.37
C PRO A 74 -3.63 8.50 2.62
N ILE A 75 -3.48 9.25 1.51
CA ILE A 75 -4.60 9.71 0.69
C ILE A 75 -5.11 8.62 -0.27
N PHE A 76 -4.29 7.61 -0.58
CA PHE A 76 -4.73 6.50 -1.42
C PHE A 76 -5.77 5.64 -0.69
N ALA A 77 -6.60 4.94 -1.46
CA ALA A 77 -7.76 4.21 -0.97
C ALA A 77 -8.80 5.09 -0.23
N THR A 78 -8.74 6.42 -0.43
CA THR A 78 -9.75 7.36 0.06
C THR A 78 -10.60 7.96 -1.05
N LEU A 79 -11.75 8.51 -0.71
CA LEU A 79 -12.56 9.28 -1.67
C LEU A 79 -11.89 10.62 -2.08
N TYR A 80 -10.90 11.10 -1.32
CA TYR A 80 -10.15 12.33 -1.62
C TYR A 80 -9.18 12.17 -2.79
N VAL A 81 -8.78 10.93 -3.12
CA VAL A 81 -7.82 10.67 -4.20
C VAL A 81 -8.41 10.98 -5.58
N VAL A 82 -9.72 10.73 -5.76
CA VAL A 82 -10.42 10.86 -7.04
C VAL A 82 -10.38 12.29 -7.62
N PRO A 83 -10.75 13.36 -6.88
CA PRO A 83 -10.64 14.72 -7.39
C PRO A 83 -9.19 15.10 -7.73
N TRP A 84 -8.20 14.63 -6.96
CA TRP A 84 -6.78 14.88 -7.24
C TRP A 84 -6.33 14.20 -8.55
N TYR A 85 -6.69 12.93 -8.78
CA TYR A 85 -6.43 12.23 -10.05
C TYR A 85 -7.08 12.92 -11.26
N ARG A 86 -8.32 13.39 -11.11
CA ARG A 86 -9.01 14.17 -12.16
C ARG A 86 -8.31 15.50 -12.43
N ALA A 87 -7.80 16.18 -11.40
CA ALA A 87 -7.03 17.41 -11.56
C ALA A 87 -5.70 17.17 -12.30
N LEU A 88 -5.04 16.02 -12.06
CA LEU A 88 -3.87 15.57 -12.82
C LEU A 88 -4.19 15.31 -14.30
N GLY A 89 -5.40 14.84 -14.61
CA GLY A 89 -5.86 14.61 -15.99
C GLY A 89 -6.45 13.23 -16.25
N VAL A 90 -6.49 12.37 -15.22
CA VAL A 90 -7.06 11.02 -15.32
C VAL A 90 -8.57 11.10 -15.49
N LYS A 91 -9.10 10.30 -16.43
CA LYS A 91 -10.54 10.13 -16.59
C LYS A 91 -11.03 9.06 -15.62
N VAL A 92 -11.56 9.47 -14.47
CA VAL A 92 -12.09 8.56 -13.45
C VAL A 92 -13.61 8.56 -13.46
N GLY A 93 -14.21 7.40 -13.70
CA GLY A 93 -15.65 7.16 -13.69
C GLY A 93 -16.30 7.39 -12.33
N ARG A 94 -17.63 7.47 -12.31
CA ARG A 94 -18.39 7.67 -11.07
C ARG A 94 -18.25 6.46 -10.15
N ARG A 95 -18.02 6.69 -8.85
CA ARG A 95 -17.86 5.64 -7.81
C ARG A 95 -16.74 4.63 -8.09
N ALA A 96 -15.79 4.97 -8.96
CA ALA A 96 -14.55 4.22 -9.07
C ALA A 96 -13.74 4.39 -7.77
N GLU A 97 -13.13 3.31 -7.33
CA GLU A 97 -12.27 3.26 -6.15
C GLU A 97 -10.83 3.05 -6.62
N ILE A 98 -9.91 3.84 -6.08
CA ILE A 98 -8.49 3.78 -6.43
C ILE A 98 -7.72 3.71 -5.13
N SER A 99 -7.04 2.58 -4.92
CA SER A 99 -6.06 2.42 -3.86
C SER A 99 -4.76 3.04 -4.35
N THR A 100 -3.66 2.29 -4.48
CA THR A 100 -2.40 2.80 -5.03
C THR A 100 -2.21 2.40 -6.51
N ALA A 101 -2.31 3.38 -7.41
CA ALA A 101 -1.96 3.22 -8.83
C ALA A 101 -0.64 3.94 -9.14
N SER A 102 0.37 3.18 -9.55
CA SER A 102 1.71 3.68 -9.87
C SER A 102 1.96 3.71 -11.37
N ALA A 103 3.00 4.45 -11.78
CA ALA A 103 3.43 4.62 -13.18
C ALA A 103 2.37 5.19 -14.14
N ILE A 104 1.33 5.83 -13.60
CA ILE A 104 0.25 6.43 -14.40
C ILE A 104 0.78 7.58 -15.26
N VAL A 105 0.29 7.64 -16.50
CA VAL A 105 0.40 8.84 -17.33
C VAL A 105 -0.98 9.50 -17.36
N PRO A 106 -1.21 10.59 -16.59
CA PRO A 106 -2.57 11.01 -16.27
C PRO A 106 -3.51 11.21 -17.47
N ASP A 107 -3.03 11.85 -18.54
CA ASP A 107 -3.85 12.13 -19.74
C ASP A 107 -4.20 10.86 -20.55
N LEU A 108 -3.52 9.75 -20.30
CA LEU A 108 -3.64 8.51 -21.06
C LEU A 108 -4.37 7.39 -20.30
N VAL A 109 -4.85 7.67 -19.09
CA VAL A 109 -5.52 6.70 -18.23
C VAL A 109 -7.02 6.98 -18.14
N GLU A 110 -7.82 5.93 -18.37
CA GLU A 110 -9.27 5.94 -18.20
C GLU A 110 -9.73 4.78 -17.31
N ILE A 111 -10.44 5.11 -16.24
CA ILE A 111 -10.97 4.18 -15.25
C ILE A 111 -12.49 4.23 -15.33
N GLY A 112 -13.13 3.11 -15.69
CA GLY A 112 -14.58 2.98 -15.80
C GLY A 112 -15.33 3.23 -14.49
N GLU A 113 -16.64 3.42 -14.60
CA GLU A 113 -17.51 3.63 -13.42
C GLU A 113 -17.55 2.39 -12.54
N GLU A 114 -17.63 2.57 -11.23
CA GLU A 114 -17.76 1.49 -10.25
C GLU A 114 -16.62 0.45 -10.29
N SER A 115 -15.53 0.75 -11.01
CA SER A 115 -14.32 -0.08 -11.06
C SER A 115 -13.47 0.07 -9.81
N PHE A 116 -12.58 -0.88 -9.58
CA PHE A 116 -11.72 -0.90 -8.40
C PHE A 116 -10.27 -1.17 -8.84
N ILE A 117 -9.38 -0.24 -8.48
CA ILE A 117 -7.93 -0.41 -8.61
C ILE A 117 -7.37 -0.68 -7.22
N ALA A 118 -6.80 -1.86 -7.02
CA ALA A 118 -6.24 -2.27 -5.74
C ALA A 118 -4.81 -1.74 -5.55
N ASP A 119 -4.10 -2.24 -4.55
CA ASP A 119 -2.81 -1.68 -4.15
C ASP A 119 -1.65 -2.06 -5.07
N SER A 120 -0.69 -1.16 -5.22
CA SER A 120 0.54 -1.33 -5.99
C SER A 120 0.30 -1.71 -7.46
N VAL A 121 -0.86 -1.36 -8.01
CA VAL A 121 -1.18 -1.62 -9.42
C VAL A 121 -0.29 -0.74 -10.28
N ILE A 122 0.45 -1.36 -11.20
CA ILE A 122 1.22 -0.66 -12.21
C ILE A 122 0.29 -0.41 -13.39
N PHE A 123 -0.21 0.82 -13.51
CA PHE A 123 -1.28 1.14 -14.45
C PHE A 123 -0.78 1.98 -15.63
N GLY A 124 -0.74 1.37 -16.82
CA GLY A 124 -0.39 2.04 -18.06
C GLY A 124 1.10 2.36 -18.18
N ALA A 125 1.97 1.56 -17.53
CA ALA A 125 3.40 1.78 -17.53
C ALA A 125 3.96 1.89 -18.95
N ALA A 126 4.66 3.01 -19.19
CA ALA A 126 5.30 3.31 -20.45
C ALA A 126 6.29 2.21 -20.85
N ARG A 127 6.31 1.85 -22.14
CA ARG A 127 7.33 0.92 -22.65
C ARG A 127 8.57 1.72 -23.00
N ILE A 128 9.68 1.42 -22.34
CA ILE A 128 10.96 2.07 -22.59
C ILE A 128 11.90 1.04 -23.21
N GLY A 129 12.45 1.38 -24.38
CA GLY A 129 13.34 0.50 -25.11
C GLY A 129 13.86 1.15 -26.40
N HIS A 130 15.01 0.68 -26.88
CA HIS A 130 15.61 1.11 -28.15
C HIS A 130 15.74 2.64 -28.31
N GLY A 131 16.06 3.37 -27.23
CA GLY A 131 16.20 4.84 -27.28
C GLY A 131 14.87 5.61 -27.32
N THR A 132 13.74 4.94 -27.11
CA THR A 132 12.40 5.54 -27.17
C THR A 132 11.55 5.21 -25.94
N ILE A 133 10.55 6.04 -25.70
CA ILE A 133 9.43 5.80 -24.79
C ILE A 133 8.13 5.75 -25.60
N GLU A 134 7.39 4.65 -25.45
CA GLU A 134 6.09 4.45 -26.09
C GLU A 134 4.98 4.64 -25.05
N LEU A 135 4.06 5.55 -25.38
CA LEU A 135 2.91 5.91 -24.58
C LEU A 135 1.63 5.66 -25.35
N ALA A 136 0.70 4.92 -24.74
CA ALA A 136 -0.60 4.59 -25.31
C ALA A 136 -1.73 4.72 -24.29
N HIS A 137 -2.95 4.91 -24.78
CA HIS A 137 -4.15 4.97 -23.94
C HIS A 137 -4.39 3.63 -23.26
N THR A 138 -4.47 3.66 -21.93
CA THR A 138 -4.77 2.50 -21.10
C THR A 138 -6.12 2.70 -20.44
N LYS A 139 -7.03 1.76 -20.62
CA LYS A 139 -8.42 1.89 -20.17
C LYS A 139 -8.90 0.60 -19.51
N ILE A 140 -9.67 0.78 -18.44
CA ILE A 140 -10.48 -0.29 -17.87
C ILE A 140 -11.98 0.02 -17.98
N GLY A 141 -12.77 -0.99 -18.29
CA GLY A 141 -14.23 -0.93 -18.37
C GLY A 141 -14.91 -0.70 -17.02
N ARG A 142 -16.24 -0.63 -17.06
CA ARG A 142 -17.13 -0.44 -15.90
C ARG A 142 -17.12 -1.68 -15.01
N ARG A 143 -17.11 -1.49 -13.67
CA ARG A 143 -17.12 -2.57 -12.66
C ARG A 143 -15.97 -3.58 -12.79
N SER A 144 -14.90 -3.19 -13.47
CA SER A 144 -13.70 -4.04 -13.60
C SER A 144 -12.84 -3.91 -12.35
N PHE A 145 -12.18 -5.00 -11.98
CA PHE A 145 -11.36 -5.11 -10.77
C PHE A 145 -9.93 -5.45 -11.15
N ILE A 146 -8.98 -4.63 -10.73
CA ILE A 146 -7.55 -4.87 -10.93
C ILE A 146 -6.93 -5.11 -9.55
N GLY A 147 -6.48 -6.35 -9.31
CA GLY A 147 -5.96 -6.80 -8.03
C GLY A 147 -4.55 -6.30 -7.69
N ASN A 148 -4.13 -6.55 -6.45
CA ASN A 148 -2.89 -5.99 -5.91
C ASN A 148 -1.69 -6.35 -6.79
N SER A 149 -0.76 -5.42 -6.99
CA SER A 149 0.48 -5.65 -7.75
C SER A 149 0.27 -6.11 -9.20
N ALA A 150 -0.94 -5.99 -9.77
CA ALA A 150 -1.18 -6.31 -11.16
C ALA A 150 -0.48 -5.31 -12.09
N LEU A 151 0.01 -5.81 -13.23
CA LEU A 151 0.65 -5.00 -14.26
C LEU A 151 -0.28 -4.85 -15.47
N LEU A 152 -0.66 -3.61 -15.77
CA LEU A 152 -1.34 -3.22 -17.00
C LEU A 152 -0.35 -2.44 -17.87
N PRO A 153 0.23 -3.07 -18.92
CA PRO A 153 1.10 -2.38 -19.84
C PRO A 153 0.41 -1.18 -20.52
N SER A 154 1.19 -0.19 -20.97
CA SER A 154 0.66 0.90 -21.80
C SER A 154 -0.09 0.35 -23.02
N GLY A 155 -1.27 0.90 -23.30
CA GLY A 155 -2.14 0.47 -24.41
C GLY A 155 -3.16 -0.61 -24.04
N THR A 156 -3.13 -1.13 -22.81
CA THR A 156 -4.07 -2.17 -22.37
C THR A 156 -5.51 -1.67 -22.38
N GLN A 157 -6.40 -2.48 -22.95
CA GLN A 157 -7.85 -2.27 -22.95
C GLN A 157 -8.50 -3.43 -22.20
N ILE A 158 -9.14 -3.14 -21.08
CA ILE A 158 -9.88 -4.12 -20.28
C ILE A 158 -11.38 -3.88 -20.44
N GLY A 159 -12.14 -4.95 -20.68
CA GLY A 159 -13.60 -4.91 -20.84
C GLY A 159 -14.34 -4.58 -19.54
N ASP A 160 -15.66 -4.55 -19.61
CA ASP A 160 -16.54 -4.36 -18.45
C ASP A 160 -16.59 -5.61 -17.56
N GLU A 161 -16.67 -5.42 -16.25
CA GLU A 161 -16.82 -6.49 -15.24
C GLU A 161 -15.66 -7.51 -15.23
N VAL A 162 -14.53 -7.18 -15.87
CA VAL A 162 -13.34 -8.02 -15.92
C VAL A 162 -12.57 -7.95 -14.60
N LEU A 163 -12.07 -9.09 -14.14
CA LEU A 163 -11.18 -9.18 -12.98
C LEU A 163 -9.79 -9.61 -13.43
N VAL A 164 -8.75 -8.85 -13.06
CA VAL A 164 -7.34 -9.25 -13.16
C VAL A 164 -6.83 -9.47 -11.75
N GLY A 165 -6.32 -10.68 -11.47
CA GLY A 165 -5.90 -11.10 -10.14
C GLY A 165 -4.67 -10.37 -9.59
N VAL A 166 -4.33 -10.69 -8.35
CA VAL A 166 -3.10 -10.24 -7.71
C VAL A 166 -1.86 -10.70 -8.50
N LEU A 167 -0.81 -9.88 -8.58
CA LEU A 167 0.45 -10.16 -9.28
C LEU A 167 0.25 -10.79 -10.68
N SER A 168 -0.75 -10.29 -11.41
CA SER A 168 -1.18 -10.84 -12.69
C SER A 168 -1.02 -9.84 -13.82
N LYS A 169 -1.01 -10.37 -15.06
CA LYS A 169 -1.16 -9.58 -16.28
C LYS A 169 -2.48 -9.95 -16.96
N PRO A 170 -3.12 -9.02 -17.67
CA PRO A 170 -4.23 -9.38 -18.56
C PRO A 170 -3.74 -10.30 -19.70
N PRO A 171 -4.64 -11.03 -20.36
CA PRO A 171 -4.28 -11.85 -21.51
C PRO A 171 -3.67 -10.98 -22.62
N SER A 172 -2.70 -11.53 -23.34
CA SER A 172 -2.02 -10.82 -24.43
C SER A 172 -2.92 -10.58 -25.65
N ASP A 173 -3.96 -11.40 -25.82
CA ASP A 173 -4.99 -11.21 -26.84
C ASP A 173 -5.99 -10.13 -26.39
N PRO A 174 -6.08 -8.99 -27.10
CA PRO A 174 -7.03 -7.92 -26.77
C PRO A 174 -8.50 -8.37 -26.79
N ALA A 175 -8.86 -9.37 -27.62
CA ALA A 175 -10.23 -9.87 -27.66
C ALA A 175 -10.61 -10.55 -26.33
N LEU A 176 -9.67 -11.30 -25.74
CA LEU A 176 -9.85 -11.94 -24.44
C LEU A 176 -9.83 -10.93 -23.29
N ALA A 177 -8.97 -9.91 -23.37
CA ALA A 177 -8.87 -8.85 -22.35
C ALA A 177 -10.14 -7.98 -22.27
N THR A 178 -10.88 -7.89 -23.39
CA THR A 178 -12.14 -7.13 -23.50
C THR A 178 -13.40 -7.98 -23.32
N GLU A 179 -13.26 -9.29 -23.10
CA GLU A 179 -14.39 -10.20 -22.85
C GLU A 179 -15.06 -9.84 -21.51
N ALA A 180 -16.29 -9.33 -21.57
CA ALA A 180 -16.98 -8.85 -20.39
C ALA A 180 -17.21 -9.95 -19.34
N GLY A 181 -17.03 -9.62 -18.06
CA GLY A 181 -17.21 -10.57 -16.95
C GLY A 181 -16.11 -11.63 -16.81
N SER A 182 -15.08 -11.61 -17.67
CA SER A 182 -13.99 -12.58 -17.61
C SER A 182 -13.09 -12.37 -16.39
N THR A 183 -12.49 -13.45 -15.88
CA THR A 183 -11.59 -13.42 -14.71
C THR A 183 -10.26 -14.03 -15.11
N TRP A 184 -9.18 -13.28 -14.92
CA TRP A 184 -7.82 -13.62 -15.32
C TRP A 184 -6.88 -13.59 -14.13
N PHE A 185 -5.94 -14.52 -14.09
CA PHE A 185 -4.94 -14.62 -13.04
C PHE A 185 -3.60 -15.06 -13.63
N GLY A 186 -2.49 -14.64 -13.03
CA GLY A 186 -1.16 -15.13 -13.34
C GLY A 186 -0.40 -14.39 -14.43
N SER A 187 0.83 -14.86 -14.65
CA SER A 187 1.70 -14.41 -15.74
C SER A 187 2.47 -15.63 -16.30
N PRO A 188 2.06 -16.21 -17.45
CA PRO A 188 1.01 -15.75 -18.36
C PRO A 188 -0.40 -15.86 -17.79
N ALA A 189 -1.32 -15.05 -18.31
CA ALA A 189 -2.70 -15.00 -17.85
C ALA A 189 -3.45 -16.31 -18.13
N ILE A 190 -4.07 -16.88 -17.10
CA ILE A 190 -5.00 -18.00 -17.17
C ILE A 190 -6.42 -17.53 -16.86
N LYS A 191 -7.41 -18.08 -17.58
CA LYS A 191 -8.83 -17.78 -17.33
C LYS A 191 -9.31 -18.63 -16.15
N LEU A 192 -9.85 -17.98 -15.12
CA LEU A 192 -10.49 -18.68 -14.02
C LEU A 192 -11.94 -19.00 -14.38
N PRO A 193 -12.39 -20.27 -14.24
CA PRO A 193 -13.69 -20.70 -14.73
C PRO A 193 -14.86 -20.19 -13.88
N VAL A 194 -14.63 -19.86 -12.61
CA VAL A 194 -15.67 -19.45 -11.66
C VAL A 194 -15.21 -18.23 -10.88
N ARG A 195 -15.97 -17.14 -10.99
CA ARG A 195 -15.89 -16.01 -10.06
C ARG A 195 -16.84 -16.28 -8.90
N GLN A 196 -16.31 -16.28 -7.67
CA GLN A 196 -17.16 -16.35 -6.48
C GLN A 196 -17.95 -15.06 -6.35
N VAL A 197 -19.26 -15.13 -6.58
CA VAL A 197 -20.17 -14.00 -6.36
C VAL A 197 -20.56 -13.98 -4.90
N ASN A 198 -20.32 -12.87 -4.21
CA ASN A 198 -20.72 -12.74 -2.82
C ASN A 198 -22.19 -12.32 -2.73
N THR A 199 -23.03 -13.21 -2.19
CA THR A 199 -24.47 -12.96 -1.97
C THR A 199 -24.79 -12.52 -0.54
N MET A 200 -23.80 -12.48 0.37
CA MET A 200 -24.02 -12.11 1.78
C MET A 200 -24.33 -10.63 1.98
N PHE A 201 -23.97 -9.78 1.02
CA PHE A 201 -24.21 -8.33 1.08
C PHE A 201 -24.96 -7.86 -0.16
N ASP A 202 -25.94 -6.98 0.06
CA ASP A 202 -26.72 -6.38 -1.01
C ASP A 202 -25.84 -5.50 -1.93
N GLU A 203 -26.35 -5.14 -3.11
CA GLU A 203 -25.64 -4.21 -3.99
C GLU A 203 -25.50 -2.81 -3.34
N GLY A 204 -26.40 -2.44 -2.42
CA GLY A 204 -26.34 -1.20 -1.66
C GLY A 204 -25.06 -1.07 -0.84
N ALA A 205 -24.73 -2.08 -0.03
CA ALA A 205 -23.53 -2.13 0.79
C ALA A 205 -22.22 -2.24 -0.03
N ARG A 206 -22.28 -2.65 -1.30
CA ARG A 206 -21.12 -2.79 -2.19
C ARG A 206 -20.91 -1.56 -3.10
N PHE A 207 -21.98 -1.05 -3.72
CA PHE A 207 -21.92 -0.04 -4.79
C PHE A 207 -22.70 1.24 -4.50
N ASN A 208 -23.73 1.22 -3.66
CA ASN A 208 -24.64 2.36 -3.48
C ASN A 208 -24.87 2.73 -2.00
N PRO A 209 -23.84 3.29 -1.32
CA PRO A 209 -23.93 3.67 0.08
C PRO A 209 -24.88 4.85 0.31
N SER A 210 -25.44 4.93 1.52
CA SER A 210 -26.22 6.09 1.94
C SER A 210 -25.33 7.33 2.13
N ARG A 211 -25.92 8.53 2.08
CA ARG A 211 -25.19 9.80 2.32
C ARG A 211 -24.54 9.85 3.69
N ALA A 212 -25.19 9.28 4.71
CA ALA A 212 -24.64 9.19 6.05
C ALA A 212 -23.38 8.30 6.07
N LEU A 213 -23.42 7.16 5.36
CA LEU A 213 -22.29 6.24 5.27
C LEU A 213 -21.10 6.87 4.54
N ILE A 214 -21.36 7.67 3.50
CA ILE A 214 -20.35 8.49 2.81
C ILE A 214 -19.73 9.52 3.77
N ALA A 215 -20.54 10.24 4.54
CA ALA A 215 -20.04 11.23 5.50
C ALA A 215 -19.18 10.58 6.60
N THR A 216 -19.57 9.40 7.09
CA THR A 216 -18.77 8.63 8.05
C THR A 216 -17.43 8.20 7.46
N ARG A 217 -17.44 7.67 6.22
CA ARG A 217 -16.21 7.30 5.51
C ARG A 217 -15.26 8.48 5.37
N LEU A 218 -15.76 9.61 4.84
CA LEU A 218 -14.98 10.83 4.67
C LEU A 218 -14.37 11.32 5.99
N SER A 219 -15.13 11.26 7.08
CA SER A 219 -14.63 11.66 8.40
C SER A 219 -13.44 10.80 8.87
N ILE A 220 -13.55 9.48 8.72
CA ILE A 220 -12.47 8.55 9.10
C ILE A 220 -11.28 8.70 8.15
N GLU A 221 -11.53 8.87 6.85
CA GLU A 221 -10.49 9.09 5.85
C GLU A 221 -9.74 10.41 6.06
N ALA A 222 -10.41 11.47 6.55
CA ALA A 222 -9.76 12.73 6.90
C ALA A 222 -8.76 12.54 8.05
N VAL A 223 -9.14 11.76 9.07
CA VAL A 223 -8.23 11.36 10.15
C VAL A 223 -7.09 10.51 9.59
N ARG A 224 -7.39 9.47 8.80
CA ARG A 224 -6.38 8.61 8.14
C ARG A 224 -5.33 9.43 7.39
N THR A 225 -5.79 10.39 6.59
CA THR A 225 -4.93 11.19 5.70
C THR A 225 -3.94 12.05 6.48
N THR A 226 -4.27 12.42 7.72
CA THR A 226 -3.52 13.44 8.49
C THR A 226 -2.85 12.89 9.75
N LEU A 227 -3.30 11.76 10.28
CA LEU A 227 -2.89 11.25 11.59
C LEU A 227 -1.39 10.92 11.66
N SER A 228 -0.88 10.17 10.69
CA SER A 228 0.54 9.77 10.65
C SER A 228 1.46 10.98 10.59
N LEU A 229 1.18 11.94 9.71
CA LEU A 229 1.96 13.17 9.59
C LEU A 229 1.81 14.07 10.82
N THR A 230 0.62 14.14 11.41
CA THR A 230 0.40 14.88 12.67
C THR A 230 1.27 14.30 13.78
N ALA A 231 1.23 12.98 13.98
CA ALA A 231 2.04 12.30 14.98
C ALA A 231 3.54 12.47 14.71
N PHE A 232 3.97 12.34 13.45
CA PHE A 232 5.34 12.62 13.04
C PHE A 232 5.76 14.04 13.43
N LEU A 233 4.98 15.06 13.06
CA LEU A 233 5.28 16.46 13.38
C LEU A 233 5.36 16.70 14.88
N VAL A 234 4.46 16.10 15.66
CA VAL A 234 4.48 16.21 17.12
C VAL A 234 5.76 15.61 17.70
N PHE A 235 6.06 14.34 17.40
CA PHE A 235 7.24 13.67 17.95
C PHE A 235 8.55 14.29 17.46
N PHE A 236 8.60 14.69 16.19
CA PHE A 236 9.78 15.33 15.62
C PHE A 236 10.01 16.73 16.20
N SER A 237 8.94 17.51 16.40
CA SER A 237 9.07 18.82 17.04
C SER A 237 9.48 18.68 18.51
N LEU A 238 8.98 17.67 19.23
CA LEU A 238 9.45 17.35 20.58
C LEU A 238 10.95 16.99 20.60
N LEU A 239 11.41 16.19 19.64
CA LEU A 239 12.84 15.89 19.47
C LEU A 239 13.65 17.18 19.25
N LEU A 240 13.21 18.07 18.36
CA LEU A 240 13.89 19.34 18.09
C LEU A 240 13.90 20.28 19.30
N SER A 241 12.82 20.34 20.08
CA SER A 241 12.77 21.11 21.32
C SER A 241 13.80 20.63 22.33
N VAL A 242 13.88 19.30 22.54
CA VAL A 242 14.90 18.72 23.44
C VAL A 242 16.32 19.02 22.93
N VAL A 243 16.54 18.94 21.62
CA VAL A 243 17.86 19.29 21.03
C VAL A 243 18.18 20.78 21.24
N GLY A 244 17.20 21.67 21.08
CA GLY A 244 17.37 23.10 21.35
C GLY A 244 17.73 23.38 22.81
N ASP A 245 17.02 22.78 23.75
CA ASP A 245 17.30 22.92 25.19
C ASP A 245 18.71 22.41 25.55
N LEU A 246 19.20 21.38 24.87
CA LEU A 246 20.55 20.85 25.07
C LEU A 246 21.64 21.73 24.44
N ASP A 247 21.36 22.38 23.31
CA ASP A 247 22.29 23.28 22.62
C ASP A 247 22.56 24.56 23.42
N ASP A 248 21.57 25.02 24.20
CA ASP A 248 21.68 26.18 25.09
C ASP A 248 22.61 25.96 26.31
N LEU A 249 23.13 24.75 26.53
CA LEU A 249 24.10 24.45 27.58
C LEU A 249 25.52 24.93 27.21
N ASP A 250 26.37 25.19 28.21
CA ASP A 250 27.76 25.65 28.00
C ASP A 250 28.59 24.73 27.05
N ASN A 251 28.31 23.43 27.04
CA ASN A 251 28.92 22.43 26.15
C ASN A 251 27.89 21.83 25.18
N GLY A 252 26.86 22.58 24.80
CA GLY A 252 25.66 22.07 24.15
C GLY A 252 25.93 21.23 22.90
N ALA A 253 26.79 21.72 22.00
CA ALA A 253 27.16 20.97 20.80
C ALA A 253 27.74 19.56 21.08
N LEU A 254 28.57 19.42 22.11
CA LEU A 254 29.13 18.11 22.51
C LEU A 254 28.06 17.22 23.14
N VAL A 255 27.18 17.80 23.96
CA VAL A 255 26.07 17.07 24.59
C VAL A 255 25.08 16.58 23.53
N VAL A 256 24.70 17.43 22.57
CA VAL A 256 23.85 17.06 21.43
C VAL A 256 24.52 15.96 20.62
N ALA A 257 25.79 16.10 20.24
CA ALA A 257 26.49 15.07 19.48
C ALA A 257 26.51 13.71 20.21
N ALA A 258 26.69 13.70 21.53
CA ALA A 258 26.71 12.49 22.34
C ALA A 258 25.32 11.86 22.55
N THR A 259 24.26 12.67 22.59
CA THR A 259 22.90 12.21 22.96
C THR A 259 21.96 12.02 21.78
N PHE A 260 22.18 12.73 20.67
CA PHE A 260 21.28 12.75 19.51
C PHE A 260 20.95 11.35 18.95
N PRO A 261 21.90 10.40 18.81
CA PRO A 261 21.54 9.05 18.36
C PRO A 261 20.50 8.37 19.25
N PHE A 262 20.57 8.56 20.57
CA PHE A 262 19.62 8.00 21.52
C PHE A 262 18.28 8.75 21.50
N LEU A 263 18.31 10.07 21.34
CA LEU A 263 17.10 10.87 21.16
C LEU A 263 16.35 10.50 19.88
N TYR A 264 17.08 10.27 18.79
CA TYR A 264 16.51 9.82 17.52
C TYR A 264 15.89 8.43 17.66
N VAL A 265 16.56 7.48 18.33
CA VAL A 265 15.95 6.18 18.67
C VAL A 265 14.69 6.37 19.51
N GLY A 266 14.70 7.31 20.47
CA GLY A 266 13.52 7.68 21.26
C GLY A 266 12.35 8.16 20.39
N PHE A 267 12.61 9.00 19.39
CA PHE A 267 11.63 9.44 18.40
C PHE A 267 11.05 8.27 17.60
N CYS A 268 11.90 7.39 17.06
CA CYS A 268 11.48 6.20 16.32
C CYS A 268 10.60 5.27 17.18
N LEU A 269 11.01 5.02 18.42
CA LEU A 269 10.26 4.20 19.38
C LEU A 269 8.92 4.85 19.75
N ALA A 270 8.86 6.17 19.94
CA ALA A 270 7.61 6.87 20.21
C ALA A 270 6.61 6.70 19.06
N GLY A 271 7.07 6.81 17.80
CA GLY A 271 6.26 6.54 16.62
C GLY A 271 5.75 5.10 16.55
N GLY A 272 6.60 4.11 16.81
CA GLY A 272 6.20 2.70 16.86
C GLY A 272 5.22 2.40 17.99
N ILE A 273 5.46 2.90 19.20
CA ILE A 273 4.56 2.72 20.35
C ILE A 273 3.21 3.39 20.09
N PHE A 274 3.19 4.54 19.43
CA PHE A 274 1.94 5.20 19.03
C PHE A 274 1.11 4.32 18.11
N VAL A 275 1.72 3.72 17.07
CA VAL A 275 1.03 2.81 16.15
C VAL A 275 0.55 1.55 16.88
N LEU A 276 1.38 0.99 17.75
CA LEU A 276 1.01 -0.16 18.58
C LEU A 276 -0.23 0.16 19.43
N ALA A 277 -0.23 1.29 20.13
CA ALA A 277 -1.37 1.75 20.91
C ALA A 277 -2.62 1.98 20.04
N LEU A 278 -2.44 2.60 18.86
CA LEU A 278 -3.52 2.86 17.91
C LEU A 278 -4.18 1.55 17.46
N LYS A 279 -3.39 0.54 17.07
CA LYS A 279 -3.89 -0.79 16.65
C LYS A 279 -4.76 -1.42 17.74
N TRP A 280 -4.26 -1.45 18.97
CA TRP A 280 -4.98 -2.06 20.10
C TRP A 280 -6.22 -1.27 20.53
N LEU A 281 -6.20 0.05 20.42
CA LEU A 281 -7.33 0.91 20.77
C LEU A 281 -8.45 0.89 19.71
N VAL A 282 -8.09 0.93 18.42
CA VAL A 282 -9.05 1.10 17.32
C VAL A 282 -9.61 -0.24 16.83
N VAL A 283 -8.76 -1.26 16.75
CA VAL A 283 -9.12 -2.57 16.19
C VAL A 283 -9.12 -3.67 17.24
N GLY A 284 -8.13 -3.67 18.15
CA GLY A 284 -7.96 -4.74 19.12
C GLY A 284 -7.30 -5.97 18.47
N ARG A 285 -7.93 -7.15 18.57
CA ARG A 285 -7.47 -8.37 17.89
C ARG A 285 -8.22 -8.57 16.59
N TYR A 286 -7.49 -8.73 15.50
CA TYR A 286 -8.06 -9.18 14.23
C TYR A 286 -8.63 -10.60 14.36
N LYS A 287 -9.72 -10.85 13.64
CA LYS A 287 -10.39 -12.16 13.57
C LYS A 287 -10.74 -12.43 12.11
N VAL A 288 -10.75 -13.71 11.74
CA VAL A 288 -11.28 -14.16 10.44
C VAL A 288 -12.69 -13.58 10.27
N THR A 289 -12.90 -12.85 9.18
CA THR A 289 -14.13 -12.10 8.98
C THR A 289 -14.36 -11.80 7.50
N THR A 290 -15.58 -11.40 7.16
CA THR A 290 -15.94 -10.90 5.84
C THR A 290 -16.73 -9.62 6.01
N ALA A 291 -16.28 -8.54 5.39
CA ALA A 291 -16.89 -7.21 5.54
C ALA A 291 -17.02 -6.50 4.19
N PRO A 292 -18.13 -5.80 3.91
CA PRO A 292 -18.25 -5.02 2.69
C PRO A 292 -17.33 -3.80 2.74
N LEU A 293 -16.94 -3.29 1.58
CA LEU A 293 -16.11 -2.09 1.43
C LEU A 293 -16.64 -0.90 2.23
N TRP A 294 -17.96 -0.74 2.26
CA TRP A 294 -18.63 0.32 3.01
C TRP A 294 -18.92 -0.09 4.46
N SER A 295 -17.87 -0.46 5.19
CA SER A 295 -17.96 -0.81 6.61
C SER A 295 -16.93 -0.07 7.45
N THR A 296 -17.31 0.25 8.69
CA THR A 296 -16.39 0.85 9.66
C THR A 296 -15.25 -0.07 10.05
N PHE A 297 -15.41 -1.39 9.87
CA PHE A 297 -14.30 -2.34 10.05
C PHE A 297 -13.18 -2.06 9.04
N VAL A 298 -13.50 -2.03 7.74
CA VAL A 298 -12.52 -1.74 6.67
C VAL A 298 -11.82 -0.41 6.94
N TRP A 299 -12.57 0.67 7.19
CA TRP A 299 -11.95 2.00 7.33
C TRP A 299 -11.10 2.15 8.61
N ARG A 300 -11.43 1.43 9.68
CA ARG A 300 -10.59 1.37 10.89
C ARG A 300 -9.31 0.59 10.65
N THR A 301 -9.39 -0.53 9.95
CA THR A 301 -8.19 -1.30 9.54
C THR A 301 -7.30 -0.45 8.67
N GLU A 302 -7.85 0.17 7.62
CA GLU A 302 -7.13 1.08 6.72
C GLU A 302 -6.49 2.28 7.44
N LEU A 303 -7.15 2.86 8.46
CA LEU A 303 -6.58 3.91 9.30
C LEU A 303 -5.33 3.42 10.04
N VAL A 304 -5.39 2.21 10.62
CA VAL A 304 -4.24 1.61 11.32
C VAL A 304 -3.13 1.28 10.33
N THR A 305 -3.45 0.64 9.20
CA THR A 305 -2.48 0.28 8.15
C THR A 305 -1.77 1.52 7.60
N ALA A 306 -2.51 2.57 7.22
CA ALA A 306 -1.90 3.79 6.70
C ALA A 306 -0.98 4.47 7.74
N THR A 307 -1.36 4.44 9.02
CA THR A 307 -0.50 4.99 10.09
C THR A 307 0.71 4.10 10.35
N TYR A 308 0.55 2.79 10.31
CA TYR A 308 1.63 1.82 10.42
C TYR A 308 2.68 2.04 9.32
N GLU A 309 2.27 2.10 8.06
CA GLU A 309 3.16 2.30 6.92
C GLU A 309 3.88 3.66 6.94
N ASN A 310 3.16 4.73 7.31
CA ASN A 310 3.69 6.09 7.19
C ASN A 310 4.39 6.62 8.45
N LEU A 311 4.24 5.94 9.59
CA LEU A 311 4.88 6.34 10.84
C LEU A 311 5.81 5.25 11.37
N ALA A 312 5.30 4.05 11.64
CA ALA A 312 6.10 2.98 12.22
C ALA A 312 7.08 2.38 11.21
N VAL A 313 6.62 2.01 10.01
CA VAL A 313 7.51 1.45 8.98
C VAL A 313 8.57 2.46 8.57
N ALA A 314 8.15 3.65 8.14
CA ALA A 314 9.04 4.68 7.63
C ALA A 314 10.13 5.14 8.63
N ASN A 315 9.85 5.14 9.95
CA ASN A 315 10.78 5.69 10.94
C ASN A 315 11.40 4.64 11.87
N LEU A 316 10.76 3.48 12.06
CA LEU A 316 11.21 2.46 13.02
C LEU A 316 11.47 1.11 12.35
N LEU A 317 10.57 0.59 11.50
CA LEU A 317 10.68 -0.81 11.06
C LEU A 317 11.61 -0.99 9.86
N GLU A 318 11.70 -0.01 8.95
CA GLU A 318 12.59 -0.09 7.78
C GLU A 318 14.04 -0.40 8.18
N PRO A 319 14.65 0.29 9.17
CA PRO A 319 16.01 -0.04 9.61
C PRO A 319 16.12 -1.34 10.42
N LEU A 320 14.99 -1.92 10.88
CA LEU A 320 14.95 -3.16 11.66
C LEU A 320 14.73 -4.40 10.79
N ARG A 321 14.39 -4.25 9.52
CA ARG A 321 14.29 -5.35 8.55
C ARG A 321 15.58 -6.16 8.52
N GLY A 322 15.44 -7.48 8.43
CA GLY A 322 16.56 -8.43 8.50
C GLY A 322 17.22 -8.57 9.88
N THR A 323 16.80 -7.79 10.89
CA THR A 323 17.32 -7.90 12.26
C THR A 323 16.38 -8.70 13.18
N PRO A 324 16.84 -9.23 14.32
CA PRO A 324 15.97 -9.90 15.29
C PRO A 324 14.87 -9.01 15.90
N TRP A 325 14.98 -7.69 15.78
CA TRP A 325 14.10 -6.72 16.44
C TRP A 325 12.75 -6.55 15.73
N ILE A 326 12.69 -6.71 14.41
CA ILE A 326 11.42 -6.58 13.68
C ILE A 326 10.39 -7.63 14.15
N ALA A 327 10.85 -8.86 14.41
CA ALA A 327 10.00 -9.92 14.94
C ALA A 327 9.45 -9.58 16.34
N LEU A 328 10.18 -8.82 17.16
CA LEU A 328 9.67 -8.36 18.45
C LEU A 328 8.49 -7.40 18.24
N TYR A 329 8.63 -6.40 17.36
CA TYR A 329 7.57 -5.44 17.09
C TYR A 329 6.32 -6.11 16.49
N LEU A 330 6.49 -6.98 15.49
CA LEU A 330 5.38 -7.68 14.85
C LEU A 330 4.63 -8.61 15.82
N ARG A 331 5.33 -9.23 16.79
CA ARG A 331 4.69 -9.98 17.88
C ARG A 331 3.85 -9.07 18.79
N LEU A 332 4.34 -7.87 19.12
CA LEU A 332 3.56 -6.90 19.90
C LEU A 332 2.30 -6.44 19.14
N MET A 333 2.39 -6.34 17.82
CA MET A 333 1.24 -6.06 16.95
C MET A 333 0.25 -7.24 16.88
N GLY A 334 0.65 -8.46 17.24
CA GLY A 334 -0.23 -9.62 17.40
C GLY A 334 0.21 -10.89 16.66
N ALA A 335 1.23 -10.80 15.79
CA ALA A 335 1.69 -11.96 15.02
C ALA A 335 2.31 -13.05 15.90
N ARG A 336 2.13 -14.31 15.54
CA ARG A 336 2.86 -15.43 16.12
C ARG A 336 4.09 -15.68 15.25
N ILE A 337 5.29 -15.46 15.81
CA ILE A 337 6.56 -15.59 15.07
C ILE A 337 7.54 -16.42 15.91
N GLY A 338 8.07 -17.48 15.33
CA GLY A 338 9.08 -18.36 15.91
C GLY A 338 10.45 -17.71 16.07
N LYS A 339 11.45 -18.51 16.42
CA LYS A 339 12.83 -18.07 16.73
C LYS A 339 13.66 -18.01 15.45
N ARG A 340 14.65 -17.11 15.44
CA ARG A 340 15.67 -17.01 14.37
C ARG A 340 15.11 -16.78 12.95
N CYS A 341 13.90 -16.23 12.85
CA CYS A 341 13.34 -15.85 11.56
C CYS A 341 14.11 -14.67 10.95
N TYR A 342 14.38 -14.74 9.64
CA TYR A 342 14.80 -13.61 8.83
C TYR A 342 13.56 -12.96 8.24
N ILE A 343 13.29 -11.70 8.58
CA ILE A 343 12.11 -10.98 8.09
C ILE A 343 12.58 -9.67 7.45
N ASP A 344 12.58 -9.65 6.13
CA ASP A 344 12.97 -8.50 5.32
C ASP A 344 11.77 -7.84 4.64
N THR A 345 10.62 -7.87 5.31
CA THR A 345 9.37 -7.28 4.84
C THR A 345 8.57 -6.75 6.01
N THR A 346 7.74 -5.74 5.75
CA THR A 346 6.75 -5.19 6.68
C THR A 346 5.32 -5.38 6.19
N ASP A 347 5.14 -6.06 5.04
CA ASP A 347 3.84 -6.26 4.39
C ASP A 347 3.02 -7.31 5.14
N LEU A 348 2.47 -6.86 6.27
CA LEU A 348 1.66 -7.61 7.22
C LEU A 348 0.59 -6.68 7.81
N THR A 349 -0.68 -6.91 7.49
CA THR A 349 -1.77 -5.99 7.88
C THR A 349 -2.57 -6.53 9.06
N GLU A 350 -3.20 -7.70 8.94
CA GLU A 350 -3.94 -8.35 10.03
C GLU A 350 -3.04 -9.26 10.87
N HIS A 351 -2.09 -8.64 11.57
CA HIS A 351 -1.03 -9.29 12.35
C HIS A 351 -1.50 -10.49 13.20
N ASP A 352 -2.64 -10.40 13.90
CA ASP A 352 -3.14 -11.48 14.78
C ASP A 352 -3.51 -12.79 14.03
N LEU A 353 -3.60 -12.73 12.69
CA LEU A 353 -3.98 -13.84 11.82
C LEU A 353 -2.78 -14.51 11.14
N VAL A 354 -1.56 -14.12 11.51
CA VAL A 354 -0.33 -14.64 10.93
C VAL A 354 0.39 -15.52 11.95
N ASP A 355 0.72 -16.73 11.52
CA ASP A 355 1.49 -17.72 12.27
C ASP A 355 2.74 -18.13 11.49
N ILE A 356 3.91 -17.88 12.04
CA ILE A 356 5.22 -18.12 11.44
C ILE A 356 6.04 -18.99 12.40
N GLY A 357 6.52 -20.13 11.90
CA GLY A 357 7.37 -21.08 12.62
C GLY A 357 8.78 -20.60 12.92
N ASP A 358 9.62 -21.51 13.42
CA ASP A 358 11.04 -21.25 13.69
C ASP A 358 11.86 -21.25 12.38
N ASP A 359 12.93 -20.44 12.33
CA ASP A 359 13.91 -20.40 11.23
C ASP A 359 13.32 -20.05 9.84
N VAL A 360 12.17 -19.37 9.79
CA VAL A 360 11.53 -18.92 8.54
C VAL A 360 12.27 -17.73 7.93
N ALA A 361 12.38 -17.71 6.60
CA ALA A 361 12.88 -16.56 5.83
C ALA A 361 11.74 -15.92 5.01
N LEU A 362 11.42 -14.66 5.30
CA LEU A 362 10.58 -13.80 4.47
C LEU A 362 11.48 -12.77 3.78
N ASN A 363 11.65 -12.90 2.46
CA ASN A 363 12.55 -12.04 1.69
C ASN A 363 11.91 -10.68 1.34
N ASP A 364 12.73 -9.81 0.73
CA ASP A 364 12.35 -8.43 0.38
C ASP A 364 11.02 -8.37 -0.39
N PHE A 365 10.11 -7.51 0.07
CA PHE A 365 8.76 -7.32 -0.46
C PHE A 365 7.88 -8.59 -0.53
N ALA A 366 8.21 -9.66 0.18
CA ALA A 366 7.29 -10.78 0.35
C ALA A 366 6.03 -10.31 1.11
N GLY A 367 4.85 -10.64 0.60
CA GLY A 367 3.57 -10.24 1.17
C GLY A 367 2.80 -11.43 1.73
N LEU A 368 2.54 -11.44 3.05
CA LEU A 368 1.59 -12.36 3.65
C LEU A 368 0.22 -11.69 3.68
N GLN A 369 -0.50 -11.81 2.56
CA GLN A 369 -1.72 -11.08 2.29
C GLN A 369 -2.93 -11.73 2.97
N THR A 370 -3.16 -11.36 4.23
CA THR A 370 -4.25 -11.86 5.09
C THR A 370 -5.65 -11.48 4.64
N HIS A 371 -5.80 -10.60 3.64
CA HIS A 371 -7.08 -10.29 3.06
C HIS A 371 -7.04 -10.01 1.56
N LEU A 372 -8.17 -10.20 0.90
CA LEU A 372 -8.40 -9.76 -0.48
C LEU A 372 -9.76 -9.08 -0.61
N PHE A 373 -9.83 -8.09 -1.50
CA PHE A 373 -11.10 -7.58 -1.98
C PHE A 373 -11.60 -8.44 -3.15
N GLU A 374 -12.74 -9.07 -2.94
CA GLU A 374 -13.45 -9.79 -3.98
C GLU A 374 -14.82 -9.13 -4.14
N ASP A 375 -15.04 -8.50 -5.30
CA ASP A 375 -16.31 -7.84 -5.60
C ASP A 375 -16.72 -6.80 -4.54
N ARG A 376 -15.74 -6.00 -4.11
CA ARG A 376 -15.88 -4.96 -3.05
C ARG A 376 -16.27 -5.53 -1.68
N VAL A 377 -15.97 -6.80 -1.43
CA VAL A 377 -16.05 -7.41 -0.11
C VAL A 377 -14.65 -7.83 0.31
N MET A 378 -14.20 -7.32 1.46
CA MET A 378 -12.96 -7.72 2.10
C MET A 378 -13.18 -9.08 2.75
N LYS A 379 -12.45 -10.10 2.30
CA LYS A 379 -12.34 -11.40 2.95
C LYS A 379 -11.03 -11.44 3.70
N VAL A 380 -11.10 -11.68 5.00
CA VAL A 380 -9.95 -11.70 5.91
C VAL A 380 -9.79 -13.11 6.46
N GLY A 381 -8.62 -13.71 6.28
CA GLY A 381 -8.29 -15.07 6.67
C GLY A 381 -6.91 -15.19 7.31
N ALA A 382 -6.58 -16.39 7.79
CA ALA A 382 -5.32 -16.65 8.48
C ALA A 382 -4.25 -17.18 7.52
N ILE A 383 -2.99 -16.93 7.81
CA ILE A 383 -1.86 -17.50 7.05
C ILE A 383 -0.95 -18.24 8.02
N ARG A 384 -0.51 -19.43 7.64
CA ARG A 384 0.46 -20.22 8.40
C ARG A 384 1.69 -20.53 7.57
N VAL A 385 2.86 -20.32 8.15
CA VAL A 385 4.16 -20.63 7.55
C VAL A 385 4.94 -21.54 8.51
N GLY A 386 5.20 -22.77 8.08
CA GLY A 386 5.88 -23.79 8.86
C GLY A 386 7.37 -23.52 9.06
N ASP A 387 7.99 -24.29 9.96
CA ASP A 387 9.40 -24.12 10.32
C ASP A 387 10.33 -24.24 9.10
N ARG A 388 11.38 -23.42 9.05
CA ARG A 388 12.42 -23.42 7.99
C ARG A 388 11.88 -23.14 6.58
N ALA A 389 10.63 -22.72 6.44
CA ALA A 389 10.08 -22.32 5.14
C ALA A 389 10.74 -21.02 4.64
N THR A 390 10.81 -20.87 3.32
CA THR A 390 11.33 -19.65 2.67
C THR A 390 10.29 -19.08 1.71
N ILE A 391 10.00 -17.79 1.87
CA ILE A 391 9.11 -17.03 0.99
C ILE A 391 9.96 -16.06 0.17
N GLY A 392 10.00 -16.26 -1.15
CA GLY A 392 10.80 -15.49 -2.10
C GLY A 392 10.41 -14.02 -2.18
N SER A 393 11.30 -13.22 -2.76
CA SER A 393 11.11 -11.79 -2.93
C SER A 393 9.91 -11.49 -3.83
N LEU A 394 9.11 -10.49 -3.45
CA LEU A 394 7.87 -10.11 -4.14
C LEU A 394 6.84 -11.25 -4.29
N ALA A 395 7.02 -12.37 -3.58
CA ALA A 395 6.06 -13.45 -3.56
C ALA A 395 4.87 -13.07 -2.67
N ILE A 396 3.67 -13.52 -3.04
CA ILE A 396 2.43 -13.22 -2.31
C ILE A 396 1.79 -14.52 -1.85
N VAL A 397 1.57 -14.64 -0.55
CA VAL A 397 0.83 -15.74 0.07
C VAL A 397 -0.56 -15.23 0.41
N LEU A 398 -1.58 -15.76 -0.26
CA LEU A 398 -2.96 -15.33 -0.03
C LEU A 398 -3.54 -15.93 1.26
N TYR A 399 -4.57 -15.26 1.78
CA TYR A 399 -5.28 -15.67 2.97
C TYR A 399 -5.78 -17.14 2.92
N ASP A 400 -5.88 -17.76 4.09
CA ASP A 400 -6.18 -19.17 4.31
C ASP A 400 -5.16 -20.17 3.75
N ALA A 401 -4.01 -19.71 3.23
CA ALA A 401 -2.93 -20.60 2.79
C ALA A 401 -2.10 -21.14 3.96
N GLU A 402 -1.57 -22.36 3.78
CA GLU A 402 -0.65 -23.02 4.70
C GLU A 402 0.63 -23.43 3.96
N ILE A 403 1.78 -22.90 4.39
CA ILE A 403 3.09 -23.25 3.84
C ILE A 403 3.72 -24.27 4.78
N GLY A 404 4.02 -25.47 4.27
CA GLY A 404 4.62 -26.57 5.03
C GLY A 404 6.04 -26.25 5.53
N ALA A 405 6.51 -27.07 6.47
CA ALA A 405 7.88 -26.96 6.97
C ALA A 405 8.88 -27.28 5.85
N ASP A 406 10.03 -26.60 5.83
CA ASP A 406 11.07 -26.73 4.79
C ASP A 406 10.59 -26.42 3.35
N ALA A 407 9.37 -25.91 3.17
CA ALA A 407 8.85 -25.55 1.86
C ALA A 407 9.45 -24.22 1.37
N GLN A 408 9.62 -24.11 0.06
CA GLN A 408 10.22 -22.93 -0.58
C GLN A 408 9.28 -22.39 -1.64
N LEU A 409 8.96 -21.10 -1.55
CA LEU A 409 8.24 -20.36 -2.57
C LEU A 409 9.22 -19.42 -3.27
N GLY A 410 9.33 -19.54 -4.59
CA GLY A 410 10.22 -18.71 -5.40
C GLY A 410 9.77 -17.25 -5.49
N ASP A 411 10.67 -16.41 -5.98
CA ASP A 411 10.40 -14.98 -6.20
C ASP A 411 9.21 -14.79 -7.14
N LEU A 412 8.48 -13.68 -6.98
CA LEU A 412 7.34 -13.29 -7.84
C LEU A 412 6.26 -14.38 -7.97
N SER A 413 6.16 -15.27 -7.00
CA SER A 413 5.21 -16.39 -7.01
C SER A 413 3.96 -16.06 -6.20
N VAL A 414 2.82 -16.69 -6.52
CA VAL A 414 1.58 -16.51 -5.77
C VAL A 414 1.00 -17.83 -5.31
N VAL A 415 0.89 -18.00 -3.99
CA VAL A 415 0.14 -19.11 -3.39
C VAL A 415 -1.32 -18.72 -3.31
N MET A 416 -2.19 -19.58 -3.85
CA MET A 416 -3.62 -19.31 -3.93
C MET A 416 -4.29 -19.39 -2.57
N LYS A 417 -5.41 -18.68 -2.41
CA LYS A 417 -6.19 -18.74 -1.18
C LYS A 417 -6.61 -20.17 -0.83
N GLY A 418 -6.46 -20.56 0.43
CA GLY A 418 -6.79 -21.91 0.88
C GLY A 418 -5.87 -23.03 0.37
N GLU A 419 -4.78 -22.69 -0.32
CA GLU A 419 -3.81 -23.66 -0.83
C GLU A 419 -2.83 -24.09 0.27
N THR A 420 -2.45 -25.37 0.27
CA THR A 420 -1.43 -25.90 1.17
C THR A 420 -0.22 -26.35 0.36
N LEU A 421 0.95 -25.77 0.64
CA LEU A 421 2.22 -26.25 0.11
C LEU A 421 2.76 -27.35 1.03
N PRO A 422 2.98 -28.59 0.57
CA PRO A 422 3.46 -29.68 1.42
C PRO A 422 4.89 -29.44 1.93
N ASP A 423 5.24 -30.12 3.03
CA ASP A 423 6.58 -30.06 3.62
C ASP A 423 7.70 -30.43 2.63
N GLY A 424 8.82 -29.72 2.68
CA GLY A 424 10.04 -30.00 1.90
C GLY A 424 9.88 -29.85 0.38
N THR A 425 8.84 -29.15 -0.09
CA THR A 425 8.59 -28.93 -1.51
C THR A 425 8.99 -27.53 -1.96
N SER A 426 9.41 -27.39 -3.22
CA SER A 426 9.74 -26.10 -3.84
C SER A 426 8.68 -25.73 -4.87
N TRP A 427 8.28 -24.47 -4.90
CA TRP A 427 7.22 -23.94 -5.75
C TRP A 427 7.62 -22.64 -6.42
N ASP A 428 7.20 -22.43 -7.66
CA ASP A 428 7.39 -21.18 -8.39
C ASP A 428 6.18 -20.80 -9.25
N GLY A 429 6.12 -19.51 -9.63
CA GLY A 429 5.15 -18.99 -10.58
C GLY A 429 3.91 -18.36 -9.97
N SER A 430 3.13 -17.71 -10.83
CA SER A 430 1.86 -17.06 -10.49
C SER A 430 0.78 -17.62 -11.43
N PRO A 431 -0.08 -18.54 -10.98
CA PRO A 431 -0.08 -19.20 -9.67
C PRO A 431 1.11 -20.14 -9.45
N ALA A 432 1.43 -20.39 -8.18
CA ALA A 432 2.52 -21.27 -7.78
C ALA A 432 2.27 -22.72 -8.24
N ARG A 433 3.32 -23.39 -8.70
CA ARG A 433 3.34 -24.81 -9.07
C ARG A 433 4.62 -25.44 -8.53
N ILE A 434 4.63 -26.76 -8.35
CA ILE A 434 5.83 -27.49 -7.96
C ILE A 434 6.95 -27.16 -8.94
N ALA A 435 8.03 -26.58 -8.41
CA ALA A 435 9.22 -26.27 -9.17
C ALA A 435 9.88 -27.58 -9.61
N VAL A 436 10.16 -27.71 -10.90
CA VAL A 436 10.95 -28.82 -11.42
C VAL A 436 12.41 -28.49 -11.08
N ALA A 437 13.11 -29.39 -10.39
CA ALA A 437 14.54 -29.23 -10.13
C ALA A 437 15.25 -28.92 -11.46
N THR A 438 15.84 -27.73 -11.56
CA THR A 438 16.58 -27.28 -12.74
C THR A 438 18.06 -27.58 -12.61
#